data_AF-A0A9N9X2P8-F1
#
_entry.id   AF-A0A9N9X2P8-F1
#
_cell.length_a   1.000
_cell.length_b   1.000
_cell.length_c   1.000
_cell.angle_alpha   90.00
_cell.angle_beta   90.00
_cell.angle_gamma   90.00
#
_symmetry.space_group_name_H-M   'P 1'
#
loop_
_entity.id
_entity.type
_entity.pdbx_description
1 polymer ?
#
loop_
_entity_poly.entity_id
_entity_poly.type
_entity_poly.pdbx_seq_one_letter_code
_entity_poly.pdbx_strand_id
1 'polypeptide(L)'
;MDRLMEESIASDFEDMVRLAASKMAAKNVQEENIKYAIRLRNHGGRTNNGDGGLSSVKGSDNTIFTFSTCSLSFNGTTLTRGQIPIILYYSNPLEYGRAATTKLEQQARNTALSMTSAIIEKTSNLMVIAREKADDVPSADILSKSCIVTTLLPLVLAHISPLATSDSKSAVHILNLIQELLPHVAALNLMSQSVSLNNKSLISVSSCSNQDIIEYKADTTSHHYTLVESDHPYKPSTVSNYRVLFPESVKWMSLDFDSACATVQPEDLLQLFVPALKQTDRKHFSCLDDGETPLPYWPVLHKFSGSLQWPTSSVILPGNEVIFSLETASDYLKDERQSAYGFKCLVIGYEWPPESNGSVNLELKHLEAELSFLDEADIDTEMAENTASDIFMRHGPLLSKGLALSSPPTVHQALDGMLPYR
;
A
#
# COMPACT_ATOMS: atom_id res chain seq x y z
N MET A 1 -38.50 -12.91 11.72
CA MET A 1 -38.46 -11.59 12.36
C MET A 1 -37.34 -11.50 13.38
N ASP A 2 -37.13 -12.52 14.22
CA ASP A 2 -36.11 -12.49 15.29
C ASP A 2 -34.65 -12.43 14.79
N ARG A 3 -34.32 -13.09 13.68
CA ARG A 3 -32.94 -13.07 13.11
C ARG A 3 -32.49 -11.70 12.61
N LEU A 4 -33.42 -10.91 12.07
CA LEU A 4 -33.13 -9.56 11.55
C LEU A 4 -33.01 -8.53 12.68
N MET A 5 -33.65 -8.76 13.83
CA MET A 5 -33.42 -7.95 15.04
C MET A 5 -32.06 -8.26 15.68
N GLU A 6 -31.65 -9.53 15.72
CA GLU A 6 -30.33 -9.91 16.25
C GLU A 6 -29.17 -9.34 15.42
N GLU A 7 -29.28 -9.36 14.08
CA GLU A 7 -28.28 -8.76 13.19
C GLU A 7 -28.23 -7.23 13.31
N SER A 8 -29.38 -6.57 13.48
CA SER A 8 -29.45 -5.12 13.70
C SER A 8 -28.80 -4.71 15.03
N ILE A 9 -29.06 -5.47 16.11
CA ILE A 9 -28.48 -5.18 17.43
C ILE A 9 -26.97 -5.46 17.45
N ALA A 10 -26.50 -6.48 16.70
CA ALA A 10 -25.08 -6.76 16.55
C ALA A 10 -24.35 -5.67 15.76
N SER A 11 -24.94 -5.19 14.66
CA SER A 11 -24.43 -4.06 13.87
C SER A 11 -24.34 -2.78 14.69
N ASP A 12 -25.40 -2.44 15.44
CA ASP A 12 -25.44 -1.25 16.30
C ASP A 12 -24.42 -1.35 17.44
N PHE A 13 -24.17 -2.55 17.97
CA PHE A 13 -23.14 -2.78 18.98
C PHE A 13 -21.73 -2.64 18.41
N GLU A 14 -21.49 -3.14 17.19
CA GLU A 14 -20.20 -3.05 16.52
C GLU A 14 -19.87 -1.60 16.13
N ASP A 15 -20.84 -0.84 15.63
CA ASP A 15 -20.71 0.58 15.33
C ASP A 15 -20.53 1.43 16.60
N MET A 16 -21.21 1.08 17.69
CA MET A 16 -21.00 1.72 19.00
C MET A 16 -19.60 1.42 19.56
N VAL A 17 -19.09 0.20 19.41
CA VAL A 17 -17.73 -0.19 19.81
C VAL A 17 -16.69 0.55 18.95
N ARG A 18 -16.91 0.68 17.64
CA ARG A 18 -16.05 1.46 16.73
C ARG A 18 -16.06 2.95 17.05
N LEU A 19 -17.22 3.53 17.36
CA LEU A 19 -17.38 4.93 17.74
C LEU A 19 -16.75 5.23 19.12
N ALA A 20 -16.85 4.30 20.07
CA ALA A 20 -16.20 4.40 21.38
C ALA A 20 -14.68 4.23 21.29
N ALA A 21 -14.19 3.31 20.44
CA ALA A 21 -12.77 3.12 20.16
C ALA A 21 -12.16 4.34 19.45
N SER A 22 -12.86 4.90 18.45
CA SER A 22 -12.45 6.12 17.75
C SER A 22 -12.34 7.34 18.69
N LYS A 23 -13.26 7.47 19.67
CA LYS A 23 -13.21 8.56 20.67
C LYS A 23 -12.13 8.37 21.74
N MET A 24 -11.70 7.15 22.05
CA MET A 24 -10.59 6.90 22.99
C MET A 24 -9.21 6.88 22.32
N ALA A 25 -9.13 6.63 21.01
CA ALA A 25 -7.88 6.62 20.24
C ALA A 25 -7.20 8.01 20.16
N ALA A 26 -7.93 9.11 20.40
CA ALA A 26 -7.38 10.46 20.25
C ALA A 26 -6.48 10.93 21.40
N LYS A 27 -6.37 10.19 22.53
CA LYS A 27 -5.47 10.52 23.64
C LYS A 27 -5.64 9.47 24.74
N ASN A 28 -4.70 8.54 24.89
CA ASN A 28 -4.27 7.97 26.18
C ASN A 28 -3.30 6.81 25.91
N VAL A 29 -2.02 7.14 25.67
CA VAL A 29 -0.94 6.19 25.92
C VAL A 29 -0.99 5.88 27.42
N GLN A 30 -1.25 4.63 27.79
CA GLN A 30 -1.13 4.20 29.18
C GLN A 30 0.35 3.93 29.45
N GLU A 31 0.96 4.75 30.30
CA GLU A 31 2.29 4.54 30.84
C GLU A 31 2.24 3.38 31.85
N GLU A 32 3.33 2.61 31.86
CA GLU A 32 3.42 1.42 32.69
C GLU A 32 3.43 1.74 34.18
N ASN A 33 2.84 0.85 34.97
CA ASN A 33 2.79 0.97 36.43
C ASN A 33 2.08 2.23 36.95
N ILE A 34 1.33 2.93 36.09
CA ILE A 34 0.46 4.04 36.48
C ILE A 34 -0.96 3.54 36.74
N LYS A 35 -1.58 4.05 37.80
CA LYS A 35 -2.97 3.74 38.12
C LYS A 35 -3.91 4.62 37.33
N TYR A 36 -4.67 3.99 36.44
CA TYR A 36 -5.76 4.63 35.70
C TYR A 36 -7.12 4.34 36.36
N ALA A 37 -8.08 5.25 36.19
CA ALA A 37 -9.45 5.06 36.66
C ALA A 37 -10.44 5.26 35.51
N ILE A 38 -11.27 4.25 35.25
CA ILE A 38 -12.35 4.31 34.27
C ILE A 38 -13.66 4.54 35.02
N ARG A 39 -14.35 5.64 34.69
CA ARG A 39 -15.65 5.95 35.30
C ARG A 39 -16.74 5.98 34.24
N LEU A 40 -17.63 5.00 34.29
CA LEU A 40 -18.83 4.94 33.46
C LEU A 40 -20.01 5.64 34.16
N ARG A 41 -20.68 6.55 33.46
CA ARG A 41 -21.98 7.13 33.87
C ARG A 41 -23.04 6.68 32.88
N ASN A 42 -23.82 5.68 33.25
CA ASN A 42 -24.90 5.17 32.42
C ASN A 42 -26.23 5.87 32.78
N HIS A 43 -27.01 6.27 31.78
CA HIS A 43 -28.35 6.84 31.95
C HIS A 43 -29.33 5.97 31.16
N GLY A 44 -29.88 4.95 31.84
CA GLY A 44 -30.75 3.94 31.23
C GLY A 44 -31.37 3.02 32.29
N GLY A 45 -32.08 1.99 31.83
CA GLY A 45 -32.70 0.97 32.70
C GLY A 45 -31.68 0.04 33.38
N ARG A 46 -32.19 -0.98 34.11
CA ARG A 46 -31.34 -2.00 34.75
C ARG A 46 -30.58 -2.80 33.68
N THR A 47 -29.28 -2.99 33.90
CA THR A 47 -28.39 -3.78 33.03
C THR A 47 -27.86 -5.01 33.79
N ASN A 48 -27.40 -6.02 33.04
CA ASN A 48 -26.68 -7.16 33.62
C ASN A 48 -25.35 -6.71 34.24
N ASN A 49 -24.86 -7.44 35.25
CA ASN A 49 -23.59 -7.18 35.93
C ASN A 49 -22.71 -8.43 35.98
N GLY A 50 -21.39 -8.25 36.03
CA GLY A 50 -20.43 -9.32 36.33
C GLY A 50 -20.33 -9.60 37.83
N ASP A 51 -19.79 -10.78 38.17
CA ASP A 51 -19.46 -11.24 39.52
C ASP A 51 -18.20 -12.13 39.47
N GLY A 52 -17.55 -12.38 40.61
CA GLY A 52 -16.31 -13.17 40.69
C GLY A 52 -15.06 -12.49 40.09
N GLY A 53 -15.00 -11.16 40.09
CA GLY A 53 -13.91 -10.41 39.47
C GLY A 53 -12.52 -10.65 40.09
N LEU A 54 -11.49 -10.57 39.25
CA LEU A 54 -10.10 -10.91 39.56
C LEU A 54 -9.25 -9.65 39.76
N SER A 55 -8.38 -9.64 40.78
CA SER A 55 -7.43 -8.54 41.05
C SER A 55 -6.34 -8.42 40.00
N SER A 56 -6.02 -9.49 39.28
CA SER A 56 -5.02 -9.49 38.22
C SER A 56 -5.45 -10.42 37.08
N VAL A 57 -5.32 -9.93 35.86
CA VAL A 57 -5.65 -10.67 34.63
C VAL A 57 -4.50 -10.52 33.66
N LYS A 58 -4.03 -11.65 33.12
CA LYS A 58 -2.97 -11.69 32.12
C LYS A 58 -3.58 -11.79 30.72
N GLY A 59 -3.26 -10.83 29.86
CA GLY A 59 -3.62 -10.81 28.45
C GLY A 59 -2.88 -11.88 27.64
N SER A 60 -3.36 -12.14 26.41
CA SER A 60 -2.75 -13.09 25.48
C SER A 60 -1.35 -12.65 25.01
N ASP A 61 -1.07 -11.35 25.05
CA ASP A 61 0.23 -10.74 24.75
C ASP A 61 1.18 -10.71 25.97
N ASN A 62 0.79 -11.36 27.07
CA ASN A 62 1.43 -11.34 28.38
C ASN A 62 1.32 -10.03 29.19
N THR A 63 0.57 -9.03 28.72
CA THR A 63 0.31 -7.81 29.50
C THR A 63 -0.48 -8.15 30.77
N ILE A 64 -0.05 -7.65 31.92
CA ILE A 64 -0.70 -7.92 33.21
C ILE A 64 -1.51 -6.70 33.64
N PHE A 65 -2.83 -6.83 33.66
CA PHE A 65 -3.73 -5.83 34.20
C PHE A 65 -3.98 -6.09 35.68
N THR A 66 -3.82 -5.07 36.50
CA THR A 66 -4.13 -5.13 37.94
C THR A 66 -5.28 -4.19 38.27
N PHE A 67 -6.32 -4.73 38.88
CA PHE A 67 -7.55 -4.02 39.19
C PHE A 67 -7.64 -3.73 40.69
N SER A 68 -8.15 -2.54 41.02
CA SER A 68 -8.40 -2.15 42.40
C SER A 68 -9.68 -1.32 42.48
N THR A 69 -10.38 -1.41 43.60
CA THR A 69 -11.52 -0.55 43.88
C THR A 69 -11.05 0.88 44.12
N CYS A 70 -11.85 1.85 43.69
CA CYS A 70 -11.58 3.26 43.94
C CYS A 70 -12.85 4.01 44.36
N SER A 71 -12.67 5.14 45.04
CA SER A 71 -13.76 5.99 45.55
C SER A 71 -14.58 6.69 44.45
N LEU A 72 -14.15 6.62 43.19
CA LEU A 72 -14.89 7.15 42.05
C LEU A 72 -16.09 6.28 41.64
N SER A 73 -16.19 5.06 42.18
CA SER A 73 -17.29 4.13 41.92
C SER A 73 -18.49 4.43 42.83
N PHE A 74 -19.38 5.30 42.37
CA PHE A 74 -20.60 5.69 43.11
C PHE A 74 -21.76 4.71 42.92
N ASN A 75 -21.72 3.85 41.90
CA ASN A 75 -22.80 2.91 41.55
C ASN A 75 -22.49 1.46 41.94
N GLY A 76 -21.69 1.26 43.00
CA GLY A 76 -21.47 -0.05 43.61
C GLY A 76 -20.62 -1.05 42.81
N THR A 77 -19.97 -0.63 41.72
CA THR A 77 -19.00 -1.50 41.02
C THR A 77 -17.75 -1.64 41.86
N THR A 78 -17.39 -2.87 42.19
CA THR A 78 -16.19 -3.22 42.96
C THR A 78 -15.27 -4.11 42.13
N LEU A 79 -14.15 -4.53 42.72
CA LEU A 79 -13.28 -5.53 42.12
C LEU A 79 -14.01 -6.84 41.88
N THR A 80 -14.91 -7.24 42.77
CA THR A 80 -15.55 -8.56 42.75
C THR A 80 -16.81 -8.58 41.89
N ARG A 81 -17.54 -7.46 41.73
CA ARG A 81 -18.81 -7.43 40.99
C ARG A 81 -19.16 -6.04 40.46
N GLY A 82 -19.94 -5.99 39.38
CA GLY A 82 -20.48 -4.74 38.85
C GLY A 82 -20.39 -4.60 37.34
N GLN A 83 -20.07 -3.39 36.87
CA GLN A 83 -20.00 -3.01 35.46
C GLN A 83 -18.53 -2.91 34.98
N ILE A 84 -18.33 -2.67 33.67
CA ILE A 84 -17.02 -2.59 33.00
C ILE A 84 -16.28 -3.96 32.97
N PRO A 85 -16.84 -4.97 32.28
CA PRO A 85 -16.28 -6.32 32.26
C PRO A 85 -15.04 -6.48 31.36
N ILE A 86 -14.85 -5.59 30.37
CA ILE A 86 -13.87 -5.74 29.31
C ILE A 86 -13.11 -4.42 29.13
N ILE A 87 -11.78 -4.52 29.03
CA ILE A 87 -10.91 -3.46 28.50
C ILE A 87 -10.43 -3.92 27.13
N LEU A 88 -10.74 -3.14 26.10
CA LEU A 88 -10.16 -3.32 24.77
C LEU A 88 -8.87 -2.51 24.72
N TYR A 89 -7.77 -3.15 24.37
CA TYR A 89 -6.45 -2.53 24.26
C TYR A 89 -5.70 -3.09 23.05
N TYR A 90 -4.73 -2.32 22.57
CA TYR A 90 -3.72 -2.79 21.63
C TYR A 90 -2.37 -2.57 22.30
N SER A 91 -1.51 -3.58 22.30
CA SER A 91 -0.11 -3.41 22.66
C SER A 91 0.66 -2.97 21.42
N ASN A 92 1.61 -2.06 21.59
CA ASN A 92 2.58 -1.78 20.54
C ASN A 92 3.60 -2.95 20.55
N PRO A 93 3.65 -3.79 19.50
CA PRO A 93 4.46 -5.01 19.51
C PRO A 93 5.98 -4.79 19.61
N LEU A 94 6.44 -3.53 19.55
CA LEU A 94 7.86 -3.17 19.52
C LEU A 94 8.60 -3.33 20.87
N GLU A 95 7.93 -3.33 22.03
CA GLU A 95 8.62 -3.19 23.33
C GLU A 95 8.74 -4.49 24.15
N TYR A 96 7.81 -5.45 24.10
CA TYR A 96 7.76 -6.56 25.10
C TYR A 96 8.04 -7.99 24.60
N GLY A 97 8.32 -8.20 23.31
CA GLY A 97 8.47 -9.55 22.74
C GLY A 97 9.86 -10.21 22.85
N ARG A 98 10.88 -9.58 23.42
CA ARG A 98 12.28 -9.93 23.08
C ARG A 98 12.90 -11.18 23.72
N ALA A 99 12.29 -11.85 24.70
CA ALA A 99 13.00 -12.92 25.44
C ALA A 99 12.51 -14.36 25.20
N ALA A 100 11.22 -14.60 24.98
CA ALA A 100 10.67 -15.96 24.95
C ALA A 100 10.22 -16.44 23.56
N THR A 101 9.91 -15.55 22.61
CA THR A 101 9.46 -15.90 21.25
C THR A 101 10.61 -16.11 20.27
N THR A 102 11.81 -15.61 20.57
CA THR A 102 12.92 -15.50 19.62
C THR A 102 13.37 -16.82 19.00
N LYS A 103 13.35 -17.95 19.72
CA LYS A 103 13.80 -19.24 19.15
C LYS A 103 12.80 -19.87 18.19
N LEU A 104 11.51 -19.90 18.56
CA LEU A 104 10.44 -20.43 17.70
C LEU A 104 10.22 -19.53 16.49
N GLU A 105 10.28 -18.21 16.71
CA GLU A 105 10.17 -17.20 15.66
C GLU A 105 11.37 -17.25 14.71
N GLN A 106 12.59 -17.39 15.22
CA GLN A 106 13.77 -17.61 14.38
C GLN A 106 13.69 -18.93 13.61
N GLN A 107 13.20 -20.00 14.23
CA GLN A 107 13.00 -21.28 13.55
C GLN A 107 11.94 -21.18 12.44
N ALA A 108 10.84 -20.46 12.68
CA ALA A 108 9.81 -20.20 11.69
C ALA A 108 10.38 -19.38 10.52
N ARG A 109 11.17 -18.33 10.79
CA ARG A 109 11.89 -17.55 9.76
C ARG A 109 12.84 -18.40 8.93
N ASN A 110 13.69 -19.20 9.58
CA ASN A 110 14.63 -20.09 8.89
C ASN A 110 13.88 -21.11 8.01
N THR A 111 12.74 -21.60 8.49
CA THR A 111 11.88 -22.52 7.72
C THR A 111 11.27 -21.81 6.51
N ALA A 112 10.74 -20.60 6.68
CA ALA A 112 10.18 -19.80 5.60
C ALA A 112 11.23 -19.41 4.54
N LEU A 113 12.46 -19.07 4.97
CA LEU A 113 13.57 -18.80 4.06
C LEU A 113 13.99 -20.05 3.27
N SER A 114 14.02 -21.20 3.93
CA SER A 114 14.29 -22.50 3.28
C SER A 114 13.21 -22.85 2.25
N MET A 115 11.94 -22.66 2.60
CA MET A 115 10.81 -22.85 1.66
C MET A 115 10.90 -21.90 0.47
N THR A 116 11.18 -20.62 0.72
CA THR A 116 11.37 -19.59 -0.32
C THR A 116 12.48 -19.99 -1.29
N SER A 117 13.63 -20.42 -0.74
CA SER A 117 14.78 -20.90 -1.54
C SER A 117 14.39 -22.08 -2.42
N ALA A 118 13.74 -23.09 -1.84
CA ALA A 118 13.33 -24.29 -2.58
C ALA A 118 12.31 -23.96 -3.69
N ILE A 119 11.36 -23.05 -3.42
CA ILE A 119 10.35 -22.65 -4.41
C ILE A 119 11.02 -21.89 -5.56
N ILE A 120 11.90 -20.93 -5.27
CA ILE A 120 12.62 -20.16 -6.28
C ILE A 120 13.52 -21.08 -7.11
N GLU A 121 14.33 -21.94 -6.49
CA GLU A 121 15.23 -22.88 -7.19
C GLU A 121 14.44 -23.83 -8.11
N LYS A 122 13.31 -24.39 -7.63
CA LYS A 122 12.46 -25.27 -8.45
C LYS A 122 11.77 -24.51 -9.58
N THR A 123 11.41 -23.25 -9.35
CA THR A 123 10.85 -22.37 -10.39
C THR A 123 11.90 -22.07 -11.45
N SER A 124 13.11 -21.66 -11.06
CA SER A 124 14.24 -21.41 -11.98
C SER A 124 14.53 -22.63 -12.86
N ASN A 125 14.64 -23.81 -12.25
CA ASN A 125 14.82 -25.07 -12.99
C ASN A 125 13.68 -25.35 -13.98
N LEU A 126 12.43 -25.12 -13.58
CA LEU A 126 11.29 -25.30 -14.47
C LEU A 126 11.29 -24.31 -15.63
N MET A 127 11.68 -23.06 -15.38
CA MET A 127 11.84 -22.04 -16.43
C MET A 127 12.95 -22.41 -17.41
N VAL A 128 14.06 -22.97 -16.94
CA VAL A 128 15.13 -23.51 -17.81
C VAL A 128 14.57 -24.62 -18.72
N ILE A 129 13.90 -25.62 -18.14
CA ILE A 129 13.30 -26.74 -18.90
C ILE A 129 12.25 -26.23 -19.89
N ALA A 130 11.45 -25.24 -19.51
CA ALA A 130 10.44 -24.65 -20.38
C ALA A 130 11.06 -23.91 -21.57
N ARG A 131 12.24 -23.30 -21.40
CA ARG A 131 12.98 -22.69 -22.51
C ARG A 131 13.62 -23.74 -23.43
N GLU A 132 14.22 -24.79 -22.87
CA GLU A 132 14.83 -25.88 -23.66
C GLU A 132 13.81 -26.63 -24.53
N LYS A 133 12.56 -26.71 -24.07
CA LYS A 133 11.45 -27.36 -24.81
C LYS A 133 10.64 -26.41 -25.69
N ALA A 134 11.03 -25.14 -25.79
CA ALA A 134 10.27 -24.10 -26.48
C ALA A 134 10.04 -24.41 -27.98
N ASP A 135 10.94 -25.19 -28.59
CA ASP A 135 10.84 -25.59 -30.00
C ASP A 135 9.72 -26.61 -30.26
N ASP A 136 9.37 -27.43 -29.25
CA ASP A 136 8.34 -28.48 -29.35
C ASP A 136 6.98 -28.04 -28.79
N VAL A 137 7.00 -27.31 -27.67
CA VAL A 137 5.81 -26.84 -26.96
C VAL A 137 6.05 -25.41 -26.47
N PRO A 138 5.11 -24.47 -26.67
CA PRO A 138 5.26 -23.10 -26.18
C PRO A 138 5.58 -23.09 -24.68
N SER A 139 6.64 -22.37 -24.28
CA SER A 139 7.06 -22.30 -22.88
C SER A 139 5.93 -21.82 -21.96
N ALA A 140 5.06 -20.93 -22.46
CA ALA A 140 3.86 -20.49 -21.75
C ALA A 140 2.93 -21.64 -21.37
N ASP A 141 2.70 -22.63 -22.24
CA ASP A 141 1.78 -23.75 -21.97
C ASP A 141 2.35 -24.73 -20.93
N ILE A 142 3.68 -24.80 -20.81
CA ILE A 142 4.36 -25.61 -19.80
C ILE A 142 4.23 -24.94 -18.43
N LEU A 143 4.50 -23.63 -18.39
CA LEU A 143 4.51 -22.83 -17.16
C LEU A 143 3.10 -22.60 -16.61
N SER A 144 2.09 -22.37 -17.47
CA SER A 144 0.71 -22.12 -17.07
C SER A 144 0.05 -23.29 -16.34
N LYS A 145 0.57 -24.51 -16.56
CA LYS A 145 0.05 -25.74 -15.93
C LYS A 145 0.70 -26.00 -14.58
N SER A 146 1.72 -25.24 -14.21
CA SER A 146 2.52 -25.50 -13.02
C SER A 146 2.12 -24.57 -11.89
N CYS A 147 1.53 -25.14 -10.83
CA CYS A 147 1.12 -24.39 -9.64
C CYS A 147 2.27 -23.68 -8.91
N ILE A 148 3.51 -24.15 -9.10
CA ILE A 148 4.68 -23.49 -8.51
C ILE A 148 4.92 -22.11 -9.12
N VAL A 149 4.65 -21.95 -10.43
CA VAL A 149 4.83 -20.69 -11.16
C VAL A 149 3.59 -19.81 -11.03
N THR A 150 2.40 -20.39 -11.17
CA THR A 150 1.14 -19.61 -11.21
C THR A 150 0.60 -19.24 -9.83
N THR A 151 1.12 -19.82 -8.75
CA THR A 151 0.54 -19.63 -7.41
C THR A 151 1.60 -19.49 -6.33
N LEU A 152 2.48 -20.49 -6.17
CA LEU A 152 3.43 -20.46 -5.04
C LEU A 152 4.47 -19.36 -5.17
N LEU A 153 5.07 -19.19 -6.35
CA LEU A 153 6.09 -18.16 -6.58
C LEU A 153 5.54 -16.73 -6.38
N PRO A 154 4.40 -16.32 -6.98
CA PRO A 154 3.81 -15.01 -6.72
C PRO A 154 3.51 -14.76 -5.24
N LEU A 155 2.97 -15.76 -4.53
CA LEU A 155 2.68 -15.64 -3.09
C LEU A 155 3.95 -15.51 -2.25
N VAL A 156 5.01 -16.25 -2.60
CA VAL A 156 6.31 -16.15 -1.92
C VAL A 156 6.92 -14.77 -2.15
N LEU A 157 6.88 -14.25 -3.38
CA LEU A 157 7.44 -12.94 -3.71
C LEU A 157 6.65 -11.80 -3.06
N ALA A 158 5.32 -11.87 -3.05
CA ALA A 158 4.49 -10.88 -2.36
C ALA A 158 4.78 -10.78 -0.85
N HIS A 159 5.32 -11.84 -0.24
CA HIS A 159 5.67 -11.89 1.18
C HIS A 159 7.18 -12.01 1.44
N ILE A 160 8.01 -11.72 0.43
CA ILE A 160 9.47 -11.86 0.56
C ILE A 160 10.08 -10.74 1.39
N SER A 161 9.46 -9.55 1.37
CA SER A 161 9.95 -8.36 2.08
C SER A 161 10.12 -8.61 3.59
N PRO A 162 9.13 -9.12 4.34
CA PRO A 162 9.32 -9.46 5.76
C PRO A 162 10.46 -10.44 6.06
N LEU A 163 10.81 -11.32 5.12
CA LEU A 163 11.94 -12.23 5.26
C LEU A 163 13.27 -11.53 4.96
N ALA A 164 13.31 -10.70 3.92
CA ALA A 164 14.49 -9.91 3.58
C ALA A 164 14.85 -8.91 4.68
N THR A 165 13.84 -8.33 5.32
CA THR A 165 14.04 -7.31 6.37
C THR A 165 14.27 -7.90 7.76
N SER A 166 14.32 -9.23 7.89
CA SER A 166 14.45 -9.90 9.19
C SER A 166 15.86 -9.85 9.76
N ASP A 167 16.88 -10.03 8.91
CA ASP A 167 18.29 -9.89 9.21
C ASP A 167 19.12 -9.76 7.93
N SER A 168 20.33 -9.22 8.04
CA SER A 168 21.18 -8.95 6.88
C SER A 168 21.61 -10.21 6.10
N LYS A 169 21.69 -11.39 6.74
CA LYS A 169 22.03 -12.63 6.03
C LYS A 169 20.86 -13.14 5.20
N SER A 170 19.65 -13.08 5.76
CA SER A 170 18.41 -13.41 5.04
C SER A 170 18.19 -12.47 3.85
N ALA A 171 18.49 -11.17 4.01
CA ALA A 171 18.45 -10.19 2.93
C ALA A 171 19.35 -10.57 1.76
N VAL A 172 20.65 -10.77 2.02
CA VAL A 172 21.63 -11.14 0.99
C VAL A 172 21.27 -12.47 0.31
N HIS A 173 20.78 -13.44 1.08
CA HIS A 173 20.34 -14.73 0.52
C HIS A 173 19.16 -14.56 -0.44
N ILE A 174 18.16 -13.75 -0.07
CA ILE A 174 17.01 -13.45 -0.92
C ILE A 174 17.43 -12.70 -2.19
N LEU A 175 18.32 -11.71 -2.07
CA LEU A 175 18.83 -10.96 -3.22
C LEU A 175 19.53 -11.90 -4.21
N ASN A 176 20.36 -12.83 -3.74
CA ASN A 176 20.99 -13.83 -4.61
C ASN A 176 19.96 -14.72 -5.32
N LEU A 177 18.89 -15.14 -4.63
CA LEU A 177 17.81 -15.94 -5.24
C LEU A 177 17.06 -15.15 -6.32
N ILE A 178 16.82 -13.85 -6.10
CA ILE A 178 16.19 -12.96 -7.07
C ILE A 178 17.10 -12.76 -8.28
N GLN A 179 18.39 -12.50 -8.04
CA GLN A 179 19.41 -12.33 -9.08
C GLN A 179 19.54 -13.59 -9.96
N GLU A 180 19.37 -14.79 -9.40
CA GLU A 180 19.35 -16.05 -10.16
C GLU A 180 18.05 -16.23 -10.97
N LEU A 181 16.90 -15.82 -10.43
CA LEU A 181 15.60 -16.00 -11.06
C LEU A 181 15.35 -15.01 -12.19
N LEU A 182 15.74 -13.74 -12.01
CA LEU A 182 15.41 -12.63 -12.92
C LEU A 182 15.84 -12.87 -14.38
N PRO A 183 17.07 -13.36 -14.68
CA PRO A 183 17.48 -13.63 -16.06
C PRO A 183 16.59 -14.65 -16.78
N HIS A 184 16.01 -15.60 -16.03
CA HIS A 184 15.11 -16.60 -16.58
C HIS A 184 13.75 -16.03 -16.97
N VAL A 185 13.22 -15.11 -16.16
CA VAL A 185 11.96 -14.42 -16.41
C VAL A 185 12.12 -13.47 -17.61
N ALA A 186 13.18 -12.66 -17.62
CA ALA A 186 13.49 -11.74 -18.72
C ALA A 186 13.64 -12.50 -20.06
N ALA A 187 14.40 -13.60 -20.08
CA ALA A 187 14.56 -14.41 -21.28
C ALA A 187 13.21 -14.96 -21.80
N LEU A 188 12.33 -15.44 -20.92
CA LEU A 188 11.01 -15.92 -21.30
C LEU A 188 10.11 -14.79 -21.83
N ASN A 189 10.18 -13.59 -21.24
CA ASN A 189 9.45 -12.43 -21.71
C ASN A 189 9.88 -12.00 -23.12
N LEU A 190 11.18 -12.01 -23.42
CA LEU A 190 11.71 -11.75 -24.76
C LEU A 190 11.28 -12.80 -25.78
N MET A 191 11.30 -14.09 -25.40
CA MET A 191 10.83 -15.18 -26.27
C MET A 191 9.35 -15.03 -26.60
N SER A 192 8.52 -14.61 -25.65
CA SER A 192 7.09 -14.46 -25.90
C SER A 192 6.72 -13.24 -26.78
N GLN A 193 7.49 -12.16 -26.70
CA GLN A 193 7.34 -11.03 -27.63
C GLN A 193 7.57 -11.44 -29.09
N SER A 194 8.47 -12.40 -29.34
CA SER A 194 8.73 -12.92 -30.70
C SER A 194 7.50 -13.63 -31.30
N VAL A 195 6.68 -14.30 -30.47
CA VAL A 195 5.46 -14.99 -30.91
C VAL A 195 4.34 -13.98 -31.22
N SER A 196 4.25 -12.87 -30.47
CA SER A 196 3.27 -11.80 -30.75
C SER A 196 3.60 -10.97 -32.01
N LEU A 197 4.88 -10.90 -32.41
CA LEU A 197 5.28 -10.23 -33.65
C LEU A 197 4.84 -10.99 -34.91
N ASN A 198 4.79 -12.32 -34.86
CA ASN A 198 4.27 -13.12 -35.99
C ASN A 198 2.76 -12.95 -36.21
N ASN A 199 2.00 -12.57 -35.17
CA ASN A 199 0.57 -12.28 -35.29
C ASN A 199 0.25 -10.80 -35.61
N LYS A 200 1.26 -9.91 -35.64
CA LYS A 200 1.08 -8.47 -35.91
C LYS A 200 1.20 -8.09 -37.40
N SER A 201 1.28 -9.05 -38.32
CA SER A 201 1.41 -8.78 -39.77
C SER A 201 0.13 -8.25 -40.46
N LEU A 202 -0.90 -7.82 -39.73
CA LEU A 202 -2.19 -7.44 -40.33
C LEU A 202 -2.79 -6.08 -39.91
N ILE A 203 -2.08 -5.22 -39.19
CA ILE A 203 -2.60 -3.86 -38.94
C ILE A 203 -1.55 -2.82 -39.35
N SER A 204 -1.59 -2.48 -40.65
CA SER A 204 -1.02 -1.27 -41.19
C SER A 204 -1.73 -0.05 -40.63
N VAL A 205 -1.02 0.83 -39.93
CA VAL A 205 -1.43 2.24 -39.87
C VAL A 205 -0.23 3.09 -40.29
N SER A 206 -0.51 3.79 -41.38
CA SER A 206 0.25 4.78 -42.11
C SER A 206 0.76 5.96 -41.26
N SER A 207 2.06 6.24 -41.42
CA SER A 207 2.71 7.56 -41.54
C SER A 207 2.07 8.80 -40.88
N CYS A 208 2.79 9.41 -39.91
CA CYS A 208 3.27 10.79 -40.03
C CYS A 208 4.17 11.25 -38.84
N SER A 209 5.33 11.78 -39.21
CA SER A 209 6.18 12.81 -38.55
C SER A 209 6.96 12.50 -37.26
N ASN A 210 8.27 12.39 -37.48
CA ASN A 210 9.41 12.56 -36.57
C ASN A 210 9.18 13.53 -35.39
N GLN A 211 9.07 12.98 -34.20
CA GLN A 211 9.63 13.55 -32.97
C GLN A 211 10.32 12.41 -32.24
N ASP A 212 11.55 12.64 -31.81
CA ASP A 212 12.35 11.72 -31.00
C ASP A 212 11.63 11.47 -29.67
N ILE A 213 10.71 10.51 -29.67
CA ILE A 213 10.14 9.96 -28.44
C ILE A 213 11.27 9.14 -27.84
N ILE A 214 11.90 9.69 -26.80
CA ILE A 214 12.69 8.94 -25.84
C ILE A 214 11.75 7.85 -25.32
N GLU A 215 11.91 6.64 -25.86
CA GLU A 215 11.14 5.47 -25.55
C GLU A 215 11.54 5.07 -24.12
N TYR A 216 10.88 5.65 -23.12
CA TYR A 216 10.87 5.12 -21.76
C TYR A 216 10.17 3.77 -21.81
N LYS A 217 10.93 2.75 -22.22
CA LYS A 217 10.53 1.35 -22.24
C LYS A 217 10.62 0.80 -20.81
N ALA A 218 9.87 1.42 -19.91
CA ALA A 218 9.48 0.78 -18.67
C ALA A 218 8.28 -0.09 -19.05
N ASP A 219 8.53 -1.38 -19.24
CA ASP A 219 7.50 -2.38 -19.55
C ASP A 219 6.57 -2.54 -18.33
N THR A 220 5.69 -1.56 -18.12
CA THR A 220 4.56 -1.72 -17.19
C THR A 220 3.58 -2.72 -17.80
N THR A 221 2.90 -3.50 -16.96
CA THR A 221 1.89 -4.48 -17.37
C THR A 221 0.69 -3.86 -18.09
N SER A 222 0.61 -2.52 -18.16
CA SER A 222 -0.44 -1.77 -18.82
C SER A 222 0.05 -1.01 -20.05
N HIS A 223 -0.77 -1.04 -21.10
CA HIS A 223 -0.60 -0.19 -22.28
C HIS A 223 -1.16 1.23 -22.10
N HIS A 224 -1.81 1.53 -20.96
CA HIS A 224 -2.47 2.80 -20.68
C HIS A 224 -1.73 3.55 -19.59
N TYR A 225 -0.90 4.51 -19.98
CA TYR A 225 -0.26 5.44 -19.05
C TYR A 225 -0.24 6.85 -19.62
N THR A 226 -0.23 7.83 -18.74
CA THR A 226 -0.04 9.24 -19.12
C THR A 226 0.63 10.00 -17.99
N LEU A 227 1.42 11.01 -18.36
CA LEU A 227 1.95 11.98 -17.42
C LEU A 227 1.02 13.20 -17.37
N VAL A 228 0.73 13.68 -16.16
CA VAL A 228 -0.04 14.90 -15.92
C VAL A 228 0.80 15.83 -15.07
N GLU A 229 1.01 17.05 -15.52
CA GLU A 229 1.79 18.05 -14.78
C GLU A 229 1.13 19.42 -14.85
N SER A 230 1.33 20.22 -13.81
CA SER A 230 0.96 21.64 -13.83
C SER A 230 1.99 22.47 -14.58
N ASP A 231 1.65 23.71 -14.87
CA ASP A 231 2.65 24.71 -15.25
C ASP A 231 3.75 24.78 -14.15
N HIS A 232 5.01 24.86 -14.56
CA HIS A 232 6.18 24.94 -13.68
C HIS A 232 7.02 26.19 -14.04
N PRO A 233 6.99 27.28 -13.25
CA PRO A 233 6.17 27.48 -12.05
C PRO A 233 4.68 27.69 -12.35
N TYR A 234 3.81 27.28 -11.43
CA TYR A 234 2.36 27.41 -11.62
C TYR A 234 1.89 28.87 -11.41
N LYS A 235 0.73 29.21 -12.00
CA LYS A 235 0.21 30.58 -11.99
C LYS A 235 -0.62 30.87 -10.73
N PRO A 236 -0.44 32.02 -10.07
CA PRO A 236 -1.27 32.44 -8.94
C PRO A 236 -2.69 32.83 -9.39
N SER A 237 -3.65 32.84 -8.47
CA SER A 237 -5.06 33.24 -8.68
C SER A 237 -5.80 32.43 -9.74
N THR A 238 -5.48 31.13 -9.86
CA THR A 238 -6.09 30.24 -10.85
C THR A 238 -6.67 28.99 -10.22
N VAL A 239 -7.72 28.47 -10.87
CA VAL A 239 -8.23 27.11 -10.64
C VAL A 239 -8.01 26.34 -11.93
N SER A 240 -7.08 25.39 -11.91
CA SER A 240 -6.70 24.60 -13.08
C SER A 240 -7.18 23.16 -12.91
N ASN A 241 -7.87 22.63 -13.93
CA ASN A 241 -8.41 21.28 -13.90
C ASN A 241 -7.77 20.43 -15.00
N TYR A 242 -7.20 19.28 -14.61
CA TYR A 242 -6.60 18.31 -15.53
C TYR A 242 -7.35 17.00 -15.41
N ARG A 243 -7.87 16.49 -16.53
CA ARG A 243 -8.68 15.26 -16.55
C ARG A 243 -7.92 14.16 -17.29
N VAL A 244 -7.73 13.03 -16.62
CA VAL A 244 -7.27 11.79 -17.23
C VAL A 244 -8.46 10.88 -17.41
N LEU A 245 -8.67 10.41 -18.63
CA LEU A 245 -9.71 9.45 -18.98
C LEU A 245 -9.09 8.36 -19.85
N PHE A 246 -8.97 7.16 -19.29
CA PHE A 246 -8.58 5.96 -20.02
C PHE A 246 -9.80 5.26 -20.64
N PRO A 247 -9.60 4.30 -21.56
CA PRO A 247 -10.68 3.46 -22.09
C PRO A 247 -11.45 2.69 -21.01
N GLU A 248 -12.70 2.30 -21.28
CA GLU A 248 -13.55 1.55 -20.33
C GLU A 248 -13.02 0.14 -19.96
N SER A 249 -12.01 -0.34 -20.68
CA SER A 249 -11.28 -1.58 -20.36
C SER A 249 -10.47 -1.46 -19.07
N VAL A 250 -9.97 -0.26 -18.75
CA VAL A 250 -9.27 0.05 -17.50
C VAL A 250 -10.25 -0.01 -16.33
N LYS A 251 -9.89 -0.75 -15.28
CA LYS A 251 -10.72 -0.97 -14.09
C LYS A 251 -10.21 -0.26 -12.85
N TRP A 252 -8.92 0.02 -12.80
CA TRP A 252 -8.28 0.75 -11.70
C TRP A 252 -7.04 1.47 -12.22
N MET A 253 -6.56 2.46 -11.49
CA MET A 253 -5.39 3.27 -11.84
C MET A 253 -4.43 3.38 -10.66
N SER A 254 -3.14 3.44 -10.94
CA SER A 254 -2.10 3.86 -10.00
C SER A 254 -1.66 5.28 -10.33
N LEU A 255 -1.51 6.10 -9.30
CA LEU A 255 -1.04 7.49 -9.39
C LEU A 255 0.26 7.60 -8.61
N ASP A 256 1.32 8.02 -9.30
CA ASP A 256 2.65 8.24 -8.74
C ASP A 256 3.03 9.71 -8.86
N PHE A 257 3.06 10.41 -7.73
CA PHE A 257 3.51 11.79 -7.66
C PHE A 257 5.04 11.86 -7.64
N ASP A 258 5.58 12.85 -8.35
CA ASP A 258 7.00 13.19 -8.35
C ASP A 258 7.43 13.74 -6.98
N SER A 259 8.65 13.46 -6.54
CA SER A 259 9.17 13.96 -5.26
C SER A 259 9.37 15.48 -5.25
N ALA A 260 9.43 16.12 -6.42
CA ALA A 260 9.50 17.57 -6.56
C ALA A 260 8.14 18.28 -6.34
N CYS A 261 7.03 17.54 -6.22
CA CYS A 261 5.71 18.12 -5.99
C CYS A 261 5.70 18.96 -4.71
N ALA A 262 5.33 20.23 -4.86
CA ALA A 262 5.31 21.20 -3.79
C ALA A 262 4.46 22.40 -4.18
N THR A 263 3.62 22.91 -3.27
CA THR A 263 3.05 24.24 -3.41
C THR A 263 3.74 25.24 -2.49
N VAL A 264 3.68 26.52 -2.88
CA VAL A 264 4.33 27.62 -2.17
C VAL A 264 3.70 27.80 -0.79
N GLN A 265 2.38 27.92 -0.72
CA GLN A 265 1.65 28.23 0.52
C GLN A 265 0.55 27.19 0.83
N PRO A 266 0.13 27.05 2.09
CA PRO A 266 -0.89 26.07 2.48
C PRO A 266 -2.27 26.33 1.85
N GLU A 267 -2.53 27.54 1.37
CA GLU A 267 -3.76 27.91 0.64
C GLU A 267 -3.74 27.44 -0.82
N ASP A 268 -2.57 27.06 -1.36
CA ASP A 268 -2.45 26.46 -2.69
C ASP A 268 -2.65 24.94 -2.57
N LEU A 269 -3.76 24.45 -3.13
CA LEU A 269 -4.32 23.13 -2.83
C LEU A 269 -4.54 22.32 -4.11
N LEU A 270 -4.06 21.07 -4.12
CA LEU A 270 -4.45 20.07 -5.11
C LEU A 270 -5.50 19.12 -4.51
N GLN A 271 -6.66 19.00 -5.16
CA GLN A 271 -7.69 18.01 -4.83
C GLN A 271 -7.91 17.06 -6.00
N LEU A 272 -7.94 15.75 -5.71
CA LEU A 272 -8.28 14.73 -6.69
C LEU A 272 -9.77 14.41 -6.64
N PHE A 273 -10.34 14.08 -7.80
CA PHE A 273 -11.74 13.67 -7.93
C PHE A 273 -11.87 12.45 -8.86
N VAL A 274 -12.80 11.55 -8.53
CA VAL A 274 -13.20 10.43 -9.40
C VAL A 274 -14.70 10.50 -9.68
N PRO A 275 -15.20 9.96 -10.81
CA PRO A 275 -16.63 9.97 -11.08
C PRO A 275 -17.44 9.26 -9.99
N ALA A 276 -18.53 9.88 -9.56
CA ALA A 276 -19.55 9.20 -8.78
C ALA A 276 -20.12 8.07 -9.65
N LEU A 277 -20.14 6.83 -9.13
CA LEU A 277 -20.65 5.65 -9.84
C LEU A 277 -21.96 5.99 -10.58
N LYS A 278 -22.02 5.68 -11.89
CA LYS A 278 -23.21 5.88 -12.73
C LYS A 278 -24.42 5.29 -11.98
N GLN A 279 -25.40 6.13 -11.64
CA GLN A 279 -26.70 5.72 -11.09
C GLN A 279 -27.48 4.91 -12.14
N THR A 280 -27.06 3.68 -12.47
CA THR A 280 -27.86 2.81 -13.34
C THR A 280 -28.89 1.99 -12.58
N ASP A 281 -28.87 1.95 -11.24
CA ASP A 281 -29.84 1.18 -10.42
C ASP A 281 -30.41 1.93 -9.21
N ARG A 282 -30.99 3.12 -9.41
CA ARG A 282 -31.90 3.72 -8.40
C ARG A 282 -33.24 4.13 -9.01
N LYS A 283 -34.06 3.14 -9.37
CA LYS A 283 -35.52 3.29 -9.23
C LYS A 283 -35.85 2.95 -7.78
N HIS A 284 -36.43 3.91 -7.05
CA HIS A 284 -36.72 3.91 -5.61
C HIS A 284 -35.59 4.44 -4.71
N PHE A 285 -35.54 5.76 -4.54
CA PHE A 285 -35.63 6.39 -3.22
C PHE A 285 -35.83 7.89 -3.43
N SER A 286 -37.09 8.33 -3.43
CA SER A 286 -37.48 9.74 -3.47
C SER A 286 -38.02 10.17 -2.11
N CYS A 287 -37.15 10.77 -1.30
CA CYS A 287 -37.41 11.73 -0.20
C CYS A 287 -36.05 11.87 0.53
N LEU A 288 -35.43 13.04 0.68
CA LEU A 288 -35.89 14.30 1.23
C LEU A 288 -35.11 15.48 0.63
N ASP A 289 -35.74 16.65 0.75
CA ASP A 289 -35.36 18.01 0.40
C ASP A 289 -34.06 18.51 1.09
N ASP A 290 -33.02 18.83 0.31
CA ASP A 290 -32.19 20.05 0.43
C ASP A 290 -31.33 20.24 -0.85
N GLY A 291 -31.12 21.49 -1.25
CA GLY A 291 -30.77 21.91 -2.62
C GLY A 291 -29.31 21.79 -3.06
N GLU A 292 -28.70 20.60 -2.99
CA GLU A 292 -27.45 20.32 -3.71
C GLU A 292 -27.61 19.10 -4.62
N THR A 293 -27.73 19.34 -5.93
CA THR A 293 -27.53 18.26 -6.92
C THR A 293 -26.19 17.60 -6.62
N PRO A 294 -26.14 16.28 -6.30
CA PRO A 294 -24.89 15.62 -5.95
C PRO A 294 -23.93 15.77 -7.14
N LEU A 295 -22.78 16.40 -6.88
CA LEU A 295 -21.75 16.61 -7.89
C LEU A 295 -21.41 15.27 -8.55
N PRO A 296 -21.22 15.21 -9.87
CA PRO A 296 -20.95 13.96 -10.58
C PRO A 296 -19.58 13.34 -10.25
N TYR A 297 -18.86 13.92 -9.30
CA TYR A 297 -17.51 13.58 -8.91
C TYR A 297 -17.38 13.60 -7.39
N TRP A 298 -16.65 12.62 -6.85
CA TRP A 298 -16.32 12.54 -5.43
C TRP A 298 -14.86 12.91 -5.20
N PRO A 299 -14.56 13.78 -4.21
CA PRO A 299 -13.18 14.06 -3.83
C PRO A 299 -12.54 12.78 -3.26
N VAL A 300 -11.30 12.52 -3.66
CA VAL A 300 -10.51 11.40 -3.16
C VAL A 300 -9.24 11.94 -2.51
N LEU A 301 -8.87 11.34 -1.37
CA LEU A 301 -7.79 11.79 -0.50
C LEU A 301 -8.01 13.20 0.08
N HIS A 302 -7.13 13.58 1.01
CA HIS A 302 -7.05 14.94 1.51
C HIS A 302 -6.45 15.88 0.46
N LYS A 303 -6.67 17.18 0.62
CA LYS A 303 -6.04 18.20 -0.21
C LYS A 303 -4.53 18.23 0.03
N PHE A 304 -3.74 18.25 -1.04
CA PHE A 304 -2.28 18.35 -0.94
C PHE A 304 -1.84 19.81 -0.98
N SER A 305 -0.97 20.21 -0.04
CA SER A 305 -0.37 21.55 0.02
C SER A 305 1.03 21.51 0.64
N GLY A 306 1.81 22.56 0.40
CA GLY A 306 3.20 22.68 0.85
C GLY A 306 4.08 21.61 0.21
N SER A 307 5.16 21.19 0.90
CA SER A 307 6.11 20.17 0.42
C SER A 307 6.00 18.81 1.12
N LEU A 308 5.29 18.72 2.25
CA LEU A 308 5.29 17.53 3.12
C LEU A 308 4.02 16.67 3.03
N GLN A 309 2.95 17.19 2.43
CA GLN A 309 1.64 16.52 2.44
C GLN A 309 1.41 15.63 1.20
N TRP A 310 2.39 15.57 0.30
CA TRP A 310 2.31 14.81 -0.95
C TRP A 310 2.47 13.32 -0.69
N PRO A 311 1.70 12.46 -1.39
CA PRO A 311 1.86 11.01 -1.27
C PRO A 311 3.25 10.58 -1.72
N THR A 312 4.00 9.94 -0.82
CA THR A 312 5.28 9.32 -1.16
C THR A 312 5.11 7.91 -1.72
N SER A 313 3.95 7.28 -1.50
CA SER A 313 3.57 5.97 -2.04
C SER A 313 2.56 6.11 -3.18
N SER A 314 2.54 5.15 -4.10
CA SER A 314 1.56 5.09 -5.18
C SER A 314 0.13 5.05 -4.63
N VAL A 315 -0.76 5.84 -5.22
CA VAL A 315 -2.19 5.92 -4.84
C VAL A 315 -3.01 5.09 -5.82
N ILE A 316 -3.78 4.14 -5.32
CA ILE A 316 -4.66 3.31 -6.16
C ILE A 316 -6.07 3.89 -6.17
N LEU A 317 -6.59 4.18 -7.35
CA LEU A 317 -7.94 4.68 -7.58
C LEU A 317 -8.76 3.69 -8.42
N PRO A 318 -10.04 3.43 -8.06
CA PRO A 318 -10.92 2.62 -8.89
C PRO A 318 -11.39 3.40 -10.13
N GLY A 319 -11.72 2.67 -11.19
CA GLY A 319 -12.22 3.23 -12.44
C GLY A 319 -11.12 3.64 -13.42
N ASN A 320 -11.53 4.37 -14.45
CA ASN A 320 -10.71 4.77 -15.59
C ASN A 320 -10.60 6.30 -15.73
N GLU A 321 -11.07 7.06 -14.74
CA GLU A 321 -11.11 8.52 -14.80
C GLU A 321 -10.71 9.16 -13.47
N VAL A 322 -9.82 10.16 -13.55
CA VAL A 322 -9.42 11.00 -12.41
C VAL A 322 -9.25 12.45 -12.87
N ILE A 323 -9.67 13.39 -12.02
CA ILE A 323 -9.50 14.83 -12.22
C ILE A 323 -8.61 15.40 -11.12
N PHE A 324 -7.63 16.20 -11.53
CA PHE A 324 -6.74 16.97 -10.68
C PHE A 324 -7.19 18.43 -10.71
N SER A 325 -7.63 18.97 -9.57
CA SER A 325 -8.00 20.39 -9.43
C SER A 325 -6.97 21.10 -8.57
N LEU A 326 -6.15 21.96 -9.19
CA LEU A 326 -5.18 22.81 -8.51
C LEU A 326 -5.79 24.21 -8.30
N GLU A 327 -6.06 24.55 -7.05
CA GLU A 327 -6.54 25.87 -6.62
C GLU A 327 -5.36 26.66 -6.06
N THR A 328 -5.15 27.87 -6.56
CA THR A 328 -4.02 28.73 -6.16
C THR A 328 -4.54 30.07 -5.64
N ALA A 329 -3.97 30.50 -4.52
CA ALA A 329 -4.32 31.76 -3.90
C ALA A 329 -3.77 32.95 -4.71
N SER A 330 -4.13 34.17 -4.33
CA SER A 330 -3.78 35.38 -5.08
C SER A 330 -2.65 36.20 -4.48
N ASP A 331 -2.47 36.11 -3.17
CA ASP A 331 -1.48 36.88 -2.42
C ASP A 331 -0.32 35.96 -2.03
N TYR A 332 0.89 36.29 -2.47
CA TYR A 332 2.08 35.50 -2.20
C TYR A 332 3.07 36.33 -1.41
N LEU A 333 3.43 35.83 -0.24
CA LEU A 333 4.57 36.35 0.49
C LEU A 333 5.83 36.03 -0.32
N LYS A 334 6.69 37.03 -0.56
CA LYS A 334 7.96 36.82 -1.27
C LYS A 334 8.93 36.04 -0.39
N ASP A 335 8.82 34.71 -0.43
CA ASP A 335 9.77 33.79 0.17
C ASP A 335 10.45 32.97 -0.93
N GLU A 336 11.72 33.26 -1.20
CA GLU A 336 12.51 32.58 -2.24
C GLU A 336 12.82 31.12 -1.90
N ARG A 337 12.50 30.65 -0.69
CA ARG A 337 12.75 29.27 -0.27
C ARG A 337 11.64 28.29 -0.66
N GLN A 338 10.50 28.78 -1.12
CA GLN A 338 9.32 27.97 -1.39
C GLN A 338 9.25 27.60 -2.86
N SER A 339 9.05 26.31 -3.14
CA SER A 339 9.00 25.78 -4.50
C SER A 339 7.62 26.02 -5.11
N ALA A 340 7.58 26.80 -6.19
CA ALA A 340 6.37 27.00 -7.01
C ALA A 340 6.21 25.91 -8.08
N TYR A 341 6.65 24.69 -7.79
CA TYR A 341 6.57 23.57 -8.74
C TYR A 341 5.10 23.23 -9.00
N GLY A 342 4.29 22.94 -8.00
CA GLY A 342 2.92 22.45 -8.18
C GLY A 342 2.95 20.94 -8.18
N PHE A 343 2.50 20.28 -9.25
CA PHE A 343 2.45 18.82 -9.29
C PHE A 343 2.89 18.23 -10.63
N LYS A 344 3.41 17.01 -10.55
CA LYS A 344 3.66 16.11 -11.66
C LYS A 344 3.32 14.70 -11.21
N CYS A 345 2.47 14.01 -11.97
CA CYS A 345 1.93 12.71 -11.61
C CYS A 345 1.92 11.78 -12.81
N LEU A 346 2.52 10.59 -12.67
CA LEU A 346 2.38 9.49 -13.59
C LEU A 346 1.11 8.72 -13.24
N VAL A 347 0.20 8.57 -14.20
CA VAL A 347 -1.03 7.80 -14.05
C VAL A 347 -0.96 6.57 -14.93
N ILE A 348 -1.12 5.38 -14.35
CA ILE A 348 -1.09 4.08 -15.04
C ILE A 348 -2.43 3.40 -14.83
N GLY A 349 -3.16 3.08 -15.91
CA GLY A 349 -4.47 2.45 -15.85
C GLY A 349 -4.39 0.95 -16.13
N TYR A 350 -4.92 0.09 -15.27
CA TYR A 350 -4.81 -1.36 -15.39
C TYR A 350 -6.14 -2.00 -15.79
N GLU A 351 -6.06 -3.02 -16.65
CA GLU A 351 -7.19 -3.85 -17.08
C GLU A 351 -7.30 -5.10 -16.20
N TRP A 352 -8.48 -5.74 -16.20
CA TRP A 352 -8.61 -7.07 -15.59
C TRP A 352 -7.84 -8.09 -16.43
N PRO A 353 -7.11 -9.05 -15.83
CA PRO A 353 -6.58 -10.17 -16.58
C PRO A 353 -7.72 -10.87 -17.32
N PRO A 354 -7.62 -11.17 -18.62
CA PRO A 354 -8.68 -11.90 -19.31
C PRO A 354 -8.98 -13.20 -18.57
N GLU A 355 -10.24 -13.43 -18.20
CA GLU A 355 -10.65 -14.67 -17.53
C GLU A 355 -10.32 -15.87 -18.43
N SER A 356 -9.44 -16.73 -17.95
CA SER A 356 -9.09 -18.04 -18.50
C SER A 356 -8.79 -18.07 -20.01
N ASN A 357 -7.51 -17.89 -20.34
CA ASN A 357 -6.73 -18.84 -21.16
C ASN A 357 -5.33 -18.26 -21.43
N GLY A 358 -4.35 -18.66 -20.61
CA GLY A 358 -2.96 -18.84 -21.06
C GLY A 358 -2.09 -17.60 -21.28
N SER A 359 -2.43 -16.39 -20.80
CA SER A 359 -1.49 -15.27 -20.88
C SER A 359 -0.46 -15.29 -19.74
N VAL A 360 0.37 -16.34 -19.70
CA VAL A 360 1.57 -16.44 -18.85
C VAL A 360 2.48 -15.22 -19.00
N ASN A 361 2.39 -14.53 -20.14
CA ASN A 361 3.12 -13.28 -20.40
C ASN A 361 2.77 -12.17 -19.42
N LEU A 362 1.53 -12.10 -18.94
CA LEU A 362 1.14 -11.11 -17.94
C LEU A 362 1.70 -11.49 -16.58
N GLU A 363 1.67 -12.79 -16.23
CA GLU A 363 2.22 -13.33 -14.98
C GLU A 363 3.74 -13.18 -14.93
N LEU A 364 4.45 -13.42 -16.03
CA LEU A 364 5.90 -13.24 -16.13
C LEU A 364 6.33 -11.78 -16.15
N LYS A 365 5.54 -10.87 -16.75
CA LYS A 365 5.78 -9.42 -16.63
C LYS A 365 5.53 -8.91 -15.22
N HIS A 366 4.48 -9.39 -14.56
CA HIS A 366 4.21 -9.08 -13.16
C HIS A 366 5.35 -9.60 -12.26
N LEU A 367 5.81 -10.82 -12.54
CA LEU A 367 6.95 -11.42 -11.86
C LEU A 367 8.24 -10.62 -12.08
N GLU A 368 8.52 -10.20 -13.30
CA GLU A 368 9.67 -9.33 -13.62
C GLU A 368 9.59 -8.01 -12.86
N ALA A 369 8.41 -7.38 -12.80
CA ALA A 369 8.21 -6.15 -12.03
C ALA A 369 8.46 -6.37 -10.52
N GLU A 370 7.87 -7.39 -9.92
CA GLU A 370 8.06 -7.76 -8.51
C GLU A 370 9.53 -8.06 -8.18
N LEU A 371 10.26 -8.71 -9.09
CA LEU A 371 11.69 -9.00 -8.93
C LEU A 371 12.57 -7.77 -9.16
N SER A 372 12.24 -6.94 -10.15
CA SER A 372 12.98 -5.69 -10.46
C SER A 372 12.84 -4.64 -9.36
N PHE A 373 11.73 -4.64 -8.63
CA PHE A 373 11.52 -3.77 -7.48
C PHE A 373 12.53 -4.03 -6.35
N LEU A 374 13.15 -5.21 -6.32
CA LEU A 374 14.11 -5.64 -5.31
C LEU A 374 15.57 -5.63 -5.80
N ASP A 375 15.81 -5.29 -7.06
CA ASP A 375 17.14 -5.30 -7.69
C ASP A 375 17.60 -3.87 -8.00
N GLU A 376 18.39 -3.29 -7.11
CA GLU A 376 19.19 -2.09 -7.38
C GLU A 376 20.61 -2.29 -6.82
N ALA A 377 21.56 -2.25 -7.77
CA ALA A 377 23.00 -1.96 -7.65
C ALA A 377 23.99 -3.12 -7.40
N ASP A 378 24.66 -3.48 -8.50
CA ASP A 378 26.11 -3.75 -8.54
C ASP A 378 26.80 -2.38 -8.77
N ILE A 379 27.83 -1.99 -8.00
CA ILE A 379 28.97 -1.09 -8.37
C ILE A 379 29.78 -0.60 -7.14
N ASP A 380 31.10 -0.76 -7.28
CA ASP A 380 32.30 -0.16 -6.65
C ASP A 380 32.16 0.82 -5.46
N THR A 381 32.70 0.41 -4.31
CA THR A 381 32.33 0.84 -2.95
C THR A 381 32.80 2.25 -2.55
N GLU A 382 33.76 2.87 -3.24
CA GLU A 382 34.35 4.15 -2.80
C GLU A 382 33.82 5.38 -3.56
N MET A 383 33.41 5.22 -4.82
CA MET A 383 32.74 6.28 -5.61
C MET A 383 31.22 6.26 -5.39
N ALA A 384 30.70 5.09 -4.98
CA ALA A 384 29.31 4.88 -4.61
C ALA A 384 28.90 5.66 -3.37
N GLU A 385 29.73 5.84 -2.34
CA GLU A 385 29.30 6.54 -1.11
C GLU A 385 28.95 8.02 -1.35
N ASN A 386 29.75 8.73 -2.15
CA ASN A 386 29.48 10.14 -2.46
C ASN A 386 28.27 10.29 -3.40
N THR A 387 28.16 9.41 -4.39
CA THR A 387 27.04 9.39 -5.34
C THR A 387 25.75 8.93 -4.66
N ALA A 388 25.82 7.95 -3.75
CA ALA A 388 24.72 7.45 -2.96
C ALA A 388 24.27 8.46 -1.92
N SER A 389 25.15 9.28 -1.34
CA SER A 389 24.73 10.39 -0.47
C SER A 389 23.91 11.42 -1.24
N ASP A 390 24.35 11.82 -2.43
CA ASP A 390 23.61 12.75 -3.30
C ASP A 390 22.30 12.15 -3.84
N ILE A 391 22.32 10.88 -4.27
CA ILE A 391 21.15 10.14 -4.72
C ILE A 391 20.18 9.91 -3.55
N PHE A 392 20.67 9.58 -2.36
CA PHE A 392 19.85 9.37 -1.16
C PHE A 392 19.17 10.67 -0.73
N MET A 393 19.86 11.81 -0.81
CA MET A 393 19.24 13.11 -0.56
C MET A 393 18.15 13.46 -1.59
N ARG A 394 18.27 12.98 -2.83
CA ARG A 394 17.34 13.31 -3.93
C ARG A 394 16.21 12.30 -4.13
N HIS A 395 16.48 11.02 -3.85
CA HIS A 395 15.66 9.85 -4.16
C HIS A 395 15.39 8.95 -2.94
N GLY A 396 15.93 9.27 -1.76
CA GLY A 396 15.67 8.54 -0.50
C GLY A 396 14.20 8.26 -0.17
N PRO A 397 13.22 9.12 -0.55
CA PRO A 397 11.80 8.79 -0.44
C PRO A 397 11.35 7.56 -1.25
N LEU A 398 12.04 7.19 -2.33
CA LEU A 398 11.72 5.99 -3.11
C LEU A 398 11.96 4.71 -2.29
N LEU A 399 12.94 4.69 -1.39
CA LEU A 399 13.21 3.56 -0.49
C LEU A 399 12.08 3.33 0.54
N SER A 400 11.19 4.32 0.71
CA SER A 400 9.99 4.20 1.52
C SER A 400 8.75 3.75 0.72
N LYS A 401 8.85 3.68 -0.61
CA LYS A 401 7.82 3.01 -1.42
C LYS A 401 8.00 1.50 -1.22
N GLY A 402 6.92 0.79 -0.90
CA GLY A 402 6.91 -0.68 -0.69
C GLY A 402 7.40 -1.19 0.67
N LEU A 403 8.26 -0.45 1.37
CA LEU A 403 8.66 -0.72 2.75
C LEU A 403 7.87 0.24 3.66
N ALA A 404 7.04 -0.28 4.57
CA ALA A 404 6.19 0.53 5.45
C ALA A 404 7.02 1.32 6.50
N LEU A 405 7.78 2.32 6.05
CA LEU A 405 8.72 3.10 6.86
C LEU A 405 8.05 4.34 7.45
N SER A 406 8.40 4.68 8.70
CA SER A 406 8.00 5.89 9.42
C SER A 406 8.82 7.12 9.02
N SER A 407 10.05 6.94 8.53
CA SER A 407 10.86 7.99 7.91
C SER A 407 11.84 7.42 6.88
N PRO A 408 12.43 8.24 5.98
CA PRO A 408 13.54 7.79 5.14
C PRO A 408 14.72 7.32 6.03
N PRO A 409 15.27 6.12 5.81
CA PRO A 409 16.33 5.55 6.66
C PRO A 409 17.66 6.24 6.37
N THR A 410 18.36 6.77 7.38
CA THR A 410 19.71 7.33 7.17
C THR A 410 20.68 6.29 6.59
N VAL A 411 21.75 6.73 5.91
CA VAL A 411 22.76 5.83 5.32
C VAL A 411 23.29 4.81 6.33
N HIS A 412 23.60 5.25 7.56
CA HIS A 412 24.02 4.34 8.63
C HIS A 412 22.91 3.38 9.08
N GLN A 413 21.66 3.83 9.17
CA GLN A 413 20.51 2.97 9.50
C GLN A 413 20.24 1.93 8.42
N ALA A 414 20.42 2.27 7.15
CA ALA A 414 20.28 1.33 6.04
C ALA A 414 21.42 0.30 6.04
N LEU A 415 22.67 0.74 6.24
CA LEU A 415 23.85 -0.13 6.32
C LEU A 415 23.82 -1.07 7.53
N ASP A 416 23.30 -0.59 8.66
CA ASP A 416 23.14 -1.38 9.90
C ASP A 416 21.86 -2.23 9.92
N GLY A 417 21.03 -2.18 8.86
CA GLY A 417 19.77 -2.93 8.75
C GLY A 417 18.67 -2.46 9.71
N MET A 418 18.81 -1.26 10.29
CA MET A 418 17.89 -0.64 11.24
C MET A 418 16.95 0.34 10.51
N LEU A 419 16.02 -0.22 9.72
CA LEU A 419 15.05 0.58 9.00
C LEU A 419 13.93 1.08 9.93
N PRO A 420 13.56 2.37 9.90
CA PRO A 420 12.53 2.92 10.76
C PRO A 420 11.15 2.53 10.22
N TYR A 421 10.65 1.36 10.58
CA TYR A 421 9.30 0.92 10.21
C TYR A 421 8.21 1.70 10.96
N ARG A 422 6.99 1.71 10.41
CA ARG A 422 5.77 2.21 11.06
C ARG A 422 5.18 1.20 12.03
#